data_AF-A0A847UV32-F1
#
_entry.id   AF-A0A847UV32-F1
#
_cell.length_a   1.000
_cell.length_b   1.000
_cell.length_c   1.000
_cell.angle_alpha   90.00
_cell.angle_beta   90.00
_cell.angle_gamma   90.00
#
_symmetry.space_group_name_H-M   'P 1'
#
loop_
_entity.id
_entity.type
_entity.pdbx_description
1 polymer ?
#
loop_
_entity_poly.entity_id
_entity_poly.type
_entity_poly.pdbx_seq_one_letter_code
_entity_poly.pdbx_strand_id
1 'polypeptide(L)'
;MASIWVSRPDLEDLIGPEAALALLTAFPGRRIYIPAKATSEKFTDIVGSVANEILSNEFRGYEVCLPNVVKPVTLKEKILPLLEAGLSLDDVARQCECTVRYVCMVRADMTFRRKPAPKPRRRAEREA
;
A
#
# COMPACT_ATOMS: atom_id res chain seq x y z
N MET A 1 0.86 19.52 14.41
CA MET A 1 -0.46 18.95 14.05
C MET A 1 -0.48 17.53 14.59
N ALA A 2 -1.54 17.17 15.33
CA ALA A 2 -1.65 15.85 15.92
C ALA A 2 -2.05 14.83 14.85
N SER A 3 -1.24 13.79 14.67
CA SER A 3 -1.54 12.69 13.78
C SER A 3 -1.96 11.47 14.60
N ILE A 4 -3.12 10.92 14.29
CA ILE A 4 -3.68 9.76 14.97
C ILE A 4 -3.48 8.56 14.07
N TRP A 5 -2.85 7.52 14.60
CA TRP A 5 -2.79 6.24 13.93
C TRP A 5 -4.04 5.43 14.29
N VAL A 6 -4.76 4.95 13.27
CA VAL A 6 -5.97 4.16 13.45
C VAL A 6 -5.73 2.80 12.83
N SER A 7 -5.97 1.72 13.58
CA SER A 7 -5.81 0.39 13.03
C SER A 7 -6.99 0.03 12.12
N ARG A 8 -6.82 -0.98 11.25
CA ARG A 8 -7.90 -1.45 10.39
C ARG A 8 -9.15 -1.89 11.19
N PRO A 9 -9.06 -2.74 12.24
CA PRO A 9 -10.24 -3.13 13.00
C PRO A 9 -10.92 -1.96 13.68
N ASP A 10 -10.17 -1.00 14.24
CA ASP A 10 -10.77 0.21 14.84
C ASP A 10 -11.57 1.03 13.81
N LEU A 11 -11.10 1.03 12.56
CA LEU A 11 -11.74 1.75 11.45
C LEU A 11 -12.99 1.00 10.95
N GLU A 12 -12.93 -0.34 10.90
CA GLU A 12 -14.07 -1.20 10.58
C GLU A 12 -15.17 -1.11 11.65
N ASP A 13 -14.80 -1.02 12.93
CA ASP A 13 -15.74 -0.84 14.04
C ASP A 13 -16.42 0.55 14.00
N LEU A 14 -15.71 1.58 13.54
CA LEU A 14 -16.22 2.95 13.49
C LEU A 14 -17.20 3.20 12.34
N ILE A 15 -16.82 2.84 11.11
CA ILE A 15 -17.56 3.19 9.89
C ILE A 15 -18.19 1.99 9.19
N GLY A 16 -17.93 0.78 9.68
CA GLY A 16 -18.34 -0.47 9.05
C GLY A 16 -17.29 -1.02 8.07
N PRO A 17 -17.30 -2.34 7.84
CA PRO A 17 -16.26 -3.03 7.07
C PRO A 17 -16.20 -2.61 5.60
N GLU A 18 -17.36 -2.41 4.96
CA GLU A 18 -17.45 -2.00 3.55
C GLU A 18 -16.87 -0.58 3.33
N ALA A 19 -17.24 0.35 4.19
CA ALA A 19 -16.77 1.74 4.13
C ALA A 19 -15.27 1.84 4.45
N ALA A 20 -14.80 1.08 5.43
CA ALA A 20 -13.37 0.97 5.76
C ALA A 20 -12.56 0.40 4.58
N LEU A 21 -13.05 -0.65 3.92
CA LEU A 21 -12.42 -1.20 2.73
C LEU A 21 -12.35 -0.18 1.59
N ALA A 22 -13.43 0.53 1.29
CA ALA A 22 -13.44 1.56 0.25
C ALA A 22 -12.42 2.68 0.53
N LEU A 23 -12.35 3.14 1.78
CA LEU A 23 -11.42 4.18 2.23
C LEU A 23 -9.96 3.71 2.11
N LEU A 24 -9.67 2.49 2.58
CA LEU A 24 -8.33 1.91 2.55
C LEU A 24 -7.87 1.55 1.13
N THR A 25 -8.80 1.27 0.23
CA THR A 25 -8.53 1.03 -1.20
C THR A 25 -8.22 2.33 -1.94
N ALA A 26 -8.96 3.40 -1.64
CA ALA A 26 -8.73 4.71 -2.23
C ALA A 26 -7.44 5.39 -1.73
N PHE A 27 -7.09 5.19 -0.46
CA PHE A 27 -5.96 5.86 0.19
C PHE A 27 -5.06 4.91 0.99
N PRO A 28 -4.39 3.95 0.34
CA PRO A 28 -3.54 2.98 1.01
C PRO A 28 -2.32 3.65 1.66
N GLY A 29 -2.17 3.53 2.98
CA GLY A 29 -0.97 3.98 3.70
C GLY A 29 -0.75 5.49 3.69
N ARG A 30 -1.78 6.30 3.38
CA ARG A 30 -1.69 7.76 3.34
C ARG A 30 -2.16 8.37 4.66
N ARG A 31 -1.61 9.57 4.95
CA ARG A 31 -2.15 10.47 5.96
C ARG A 31 -3.25 11.28 5.30
N ILE A 32 -4.46 11.20 5.84
CA ILE A 32 -5.57 12.01 5.36
C ILE A 32 -6.00 12.97 6.45
N TYR A 33 -6.14 14.23 6.05
CA TYR A 33 -6.77 15.24 6.88
C TYR A 33 -8.28 15.05 6.85
N ILE A 34 -8.89 14.87 8.02
CA ILE A 34 -10.34 14.77 8.14
C ILE A 34 -10.88 16.16 8.48
N PRO A 35 -11.66 16.79 7.58
CA PRO A 35 -12.19 18.11 7.83
C PRO A 35 -13.19 18.10 8.99
N ALA A 36 -13.19 19.17 9.79
CA ALA A 36 -14.10 19.33 10.93
C ALA A 36 -15.59 19.42 10.54
N LYS A 37 -15.89 19.65 9.26
CA LYS A 37 -17.22 19.56 8.67
C LYS A 37 -17.16 18.60 7.48
N ALA A 38 -18.16 17.72 7.37
CA ALA A 38 -18.33 16.74 6.30
C ALA A 38 -18.73 17.42 4.95
N THR A 39 -17.96 18.43 4.53
CA THR A 39 -18.26 19.25 3.34
C THR A 39 -17.44 18.80 2.13
N SER A 40 -16.43 17.94 2.30
CA SER A 40 -15.66 17.46 1.15
C SER A 40 -16.44 16.36 0.42
N GLU A 41 -17.07 16.73 -0.69
CA GLU A 41 -17.72 15.84 -1.67
C GLU A 41 -16.84 14.62 -1.99
N LYS A 42 -15.53 14.82 -2.09
CA LYS A 42 -14.54 13.77 -2.34
C LYS A 42 -14.55 12.61 -1.33
N PHE A 43 -14.85 12.88 -0.06
CA PHE A 43 -14.94 11.82 0.96
C PHE A 43 -16.30 11.15 0.96
N THR A 44 -17.35 11.93 0.73
CA THR A 44 -18.73 11.46 0.62
C THR A 44 -18.88 10.47 -0.53
N ASP A 45 -18.23 10.71 -1.68
CA ASP A 45 -18.27 9.82 -2.84
C ASP A 45 -17.52 8.49 -2.63
N ILE A 46 -16.48 8.49 -1.79
CA ILE A 46 -15.59 7.33 -1.61
C ILE A 46 -16.07 6.43 -0.46
N VAL A 47 -16.51 7.03 0.64
CA VAL A 47 -16.79 6.32 1.90
C VAL A 47 -18.29 6.32 2.22
N GLY A 48 -19.07 7.18 1.55
CA GLY A 48 -20.48 7.43 1.85
C GLY A 48 -20.68 8.57 2.85
N SER A 49 -21.86 9.19 2.82
CA SER A 49 -22.21 10.32 3.70
C SER A 49 -22.20 9.98 5.19
N VAL A 50 -22.72 8.79 5.55
CA VAL A 50 -22.82 8.33 6.93
C VAL A 50 -21.43 8.13 7.57
N ALA A 51 -20.52 7.48 6.84
CA ALA A 51 -19.17 7.26 7.32
C ALA A 51 -18.36 8.56 7.40
N ASN A 52 -18.59 9.51 6.48
CA ASN A 52 -17.95 10.83 6.52
C ASN A 52 -18.40 11.63 7.76
N GLU A 53 -19.68 11.58 8.13
CA GLU A 53 -20.18 12.22 9.35
C GLU A 53 -19.58 11.62 10.63
N ILE A 54 -19.47 10.29 10.70
CA ILE A 54 -18.86 9.58 11.84
C ILE A 54 -17.38 9.96 11.98
N LEU A 55 -16.63 9.92 10.87
CA LEU A 55 -15.21 10.32 10.84
C LEU A 55 -15.02 11.79 11.22
N SER A 56 -15.84 12.68 10.68
CA SER A 56 -15.82 14.10 11.04
C SER A 56 -16.26 14.36 12.47
N ASN A 57 -17.01 13.48 13.14
CA ASN A 57 -17.34 13.63 14.55
C ASN A 57 -16.21 13.17 15.46
N GLU A 58 -15.57 12.05 15.15
CA GLU A 58 -14.51 11.45 15.99
C GLU A 58 -13.17 12.18 15.84
N PHE A 59 -12.76 12.46 14.60
CA PHE A 59 -11.41 12.93 14.28
C PHE A 59 -11.35 14.41 13.89
N ARG A 60 -12.31 15.24 14.30
CA ARG A 60 -12.44 16.68 13.98
C ARG A 60 -11.11 17.42 13.82
N GLY A 61 -10.64 17.61 12.58
CA GLY A 61 -9.44 18.40 12.28
C GLY A 61 -8.10 17.70 12.56
N TYR A 62 -8.09 16.37 12.73
CA TYR A 62 -6.89 15.56 12.89
C TYR A 62 -6.44 14.95 11.54
N GLU A 63 -5.14 14.64 11.46
CA GLU A 63 -4.59 13.82 10.39
C GLU A 63 -4.61 12.35 10.79
N VAL A 64 -5.43 11.56 10.13
CA VAL A 64 -5.50 10.12 10.34
C VAL A 64 -4.48 9.41 9.45
N CYS A 65 -3.57 8.67 10.08
CA CYS A 65 -2.68 7.73 9.39
C CYS A 65 -3.42 6.42 9.16
N LEU A 66 -3.68 6.10 7.88
CA LEU A 66 -4.33 4.85 7.53
C LEU A 66 -3.31 3.71 7.39
N PRO A 67 -3.67 2.49 7.78
CA PRO A 67 -2.85 1.32 7.52
C PRO A 67 -2.81 1.04 6.02
N ASN A 68 -1.68 0.54 5.52
CA ASN A 68 -1.58 0.09 4.14
C ASN A 68 -2.17 -1.32 4.04
N VAL A 69 -3.38 -1.44 3.47
CA VAL A 69 -4.07 -2.74 3.32
C VAL A 69 -3.60 -3.48 2.08
N VAL A 70 -3.17 -2.76 1.05
CA VAL A 70 -2.73 -3.35 -0.22
C VAL A 70 -1.22 -3.20 -0.29
N LYS A 71 -0.48 -4.23 0.13
CA LYS A 71 0.89 -4.37 -0.36
C LYS A 71 0.77 -4.47 -1.89
N PRO A 72 1.30 -3.52 -2.67
CA PRO A 72 1.27 -3.65 -4.11
C PRO A 72 1.97 -4.97 -4.45
N VAL A 73 1.30 -5.82 -5.25
CA VAL A 73 1.88 -7.10 -5.70
C VAL A 73 3.25 -6.81 -6.27
N THR A 74 4.27 -7.31 -5.61
CA THR A 74 5.64 -7.02 -5.98
C THR A 74 5.93 -7.62 -7.35
N LEU A 75 6.83 -7.02 -8.12
CA LEU A 75 7.24 -7.60 -9.40
C LEU A 75 7.74 -9.05 -9.22
N LYS A 76 8.36 -9.36 -8.09
CA LYS A 76 8.76 -10.72 -7.72
C LYS A 76 7.57 -11.68 -7.59
N GLU A 77 6.47 -11.25 -6.95
CA GLU A 77 5.24 -12.05 -6.84
C GLU A 77 4.53 -12.23 -8.19
N LYS A 78 4.70 -11.32 -9.16
CA LYS A 78 4.20 -11.50 -10.53
C LYS A 78 5.06 -12.47 -11.34
N ILE A 79 6.37 -12.40 -11.18
CA ILE A 79 7.36 -13.20 -11.93
C ILE A 79 7.35 -14.67 -11.48
N LEU A 80 7.22 -14.94 -10.18
CA LEU A 80 7.25 -16.29 -9.61
C LEU A 80 6.26 -17.29 -10.26
N PRO A 81 4.94 -17.01 -10.35
CA PRO A 81 4.00 -17.95 -10.94
C PRO A 81 4.25 -18.17 -12.44
N LEU A 82 4.74 -17.16 -13.16
CA LEU A 82 5.07 -17.29 -14.58
C LEU A 82 6.33 -18.16 -14.80
N LEU A 83 7.29 -18.09 -13.88
CA LEU A 83 8.45 -18.98 -13.88
C LEU A 83 8.08 -20.42 -13.49
N GLU A 84 7.17 -20.60 -12.52
CA GLU A 84 6.63 -21.92 -12.14
C GLU A 84 5.83 -22.56 -13.28
N ALA A 85 5.10 -21.76 -14.06
CA ALA A 85 4.42 -22.20 -15.27
C ALA A 85 5.37 -22.56 -16.43
N GLY A 86 6.69 -22.38 -16.27
CA GLY A 86 7.70 -22.78 -17.24
C GLY A 86 7.87 -21.85 -18.45
N LEU A 87 7.37 -20.61 -18.36
CA LEU A 87 7.54 -19.63 -19.44
C LEU A 87 9.03 -19.25 -19.64
N SER A 88 9.36 -18.83 -20.86
CA SER A 88 10.70 -18.35 -21.18
C SER A 88 10.99 -17.03 -20.44
N LEU A 89 12.25 -16.80 -20.06
CA LEU A 89 12.64 -15.60 -19.31
C LEU A 89 12.33 -14.31 -20.07
N ASP A 90 12.41 -14.35 -21.41
CA ASP A 90 12.10 -13.21 -22.28
C ASP A 90 10.60 -12.90 -22.31
N ASP A 91 9.75 -13.93 -22.30
CA ASP A 91 8.30 -13.73 -22.29
C ASP A 91 7.82 -13.21 -20.93
N VAL A 92 8.39 -13.70 -19.82
CA VAL A 92 8.12 -13.18 -18.48
C VAL A 92 8.58 -11.73 -18.35
N ALA A 93 9.74 -11.39 -18.91
CA ALA A 93 10.26 -10.02 -18.92
C ALA A 93 9.32 -9.07 -19.67
N ARG A 94 8.81 -9.48 -20.84
CA ARG A 94 7.83 -8.69 -21.62
C ARG A 94 6.51 -8.53 -20.88
N GLN A 95 5.97 -9.61 -20.30
CA GLN A 95 4.69 -9.57 -19.59
C GLN A 95 4.72 -8.76 -18.30
N CYS A 96 5.84 -8.79 -17.57
CA CYS A 96 6.02 -8.05 -16.32
C CYS A 96 6.64 -6.66 -16.52
N GLU A 97 6.84 -6.21 -17.78
CA GLU A 97 7.48 -4.93 -18.13
C GLU A 97 8.81 -4.71 -17.39
N CYS A 98 9.63 -5.77 -17.31
CA CYS A 98 10.89 -5.75 -16.56
C CYS A 98 12.05 -6.29 -17.41
N THR A 99 13.28 -6.11 -16.94
CA THR A 99 14.45 -6.60 -17.68
C THR A 99 14.67 -8.09 -17.48
N VAL A 100 15.17 -8.78 -18.51
CA VAL A 100 15.57 -10.20 -18.44
C VAL A 100 16.56 -10.46 -17.30
N ARG A 101 17.47 -9.50 -17.06
CA ARG A 101 18.41 -9.51 -15.92
C ARG A 101 17.68 -9.63 -14.58
N TYR A 102 16.59 -8.90 -14.40
CA TYR A 102 15.80 -8.92 -13.17
C TYR A 102 15.09 -10.26 -12.99
N VAL A 103 14.51 -10.82 -14.05
CA VAL A 103 13.88 -12.15 -14.03
C VAL A 103 14.90 -13.24 -13.68
N CYS A 104 16.10 -13.18 -14.27
CA CYS A 104 17.20 -14.12 -13.96
C CYS A 104 17.63 -14.04 -12.48
N MET A 105 17.72 -12.83 -11.92
CA MET A 105 18.00 -12.62 -10.50
C MET A 105 16.90 -13.21 -9.61
N VAL A 106 15.62 -13.03 -9.97
CA VAL A 106 14.48 -13.62 -9.24
C VAL A 106 14.50 -15.15 -9.30
N ARG A 107 14.82 -15.73 -10.45
CA ARG A 107 15.01 -17.18 -10.60
C ARG A 107 16.17 -17.71 -9.74
N ALA A 108 17.28 -16.98 -9.69
CA ALA A 108 18.42 -17.32 -8.84
C ALA A 108 18.06 -17.24 -7.34
N ASP A 109 17.34 -16.20 -6.93
CA ASP A 109 16.79 -16.03 -5.57
C ASP A 109 15.81 -17.16 -5.18
N MET A 110 15.04 -17.69 -6.15
CA MET A 110 14.12 -18.81 -5.92
C MET A 110 14.89 -20.11 -5.69
N THR A 111 15.97 -20.32 -6.45
CA THR A 111 16.80 -21.53 -6.40
C THR A 111 17.70 -21.54 -5.14
N PHE A 112 18.19 -20.37 -4.74
CA PHE A 112 18.99 -20.19 -3.53
C PHE A 112 18.18 -19.44 -2.48
N ARG A 113 17.75 -20.14 -1.41
CA ARG A 113 17.24 -19.54 -0.16
C ARG A 113 18.31 -18.73 0.60
N ARG A 114 19.12 -17.92 -0.07
CA ARG A 114 19.95 -16.91 0.59
C ARG A 114 19.05 -15.72 0.89
N LYS A 115 18.97 -15.32 2.16
CA LYS A 115 18.34 -14.04 2.53
C LYS A 115 18.96 -12.96 1.63
N PRO A 116 18.15 -12.14 0.93
CA PRO A 116 18.70 -11.09 0.09
C PRO A 116 19.58 -10.21 0.97
N ALA A 117 20.82 -9.97 0.52
CA ALA A 117 21.73 -9.11 1.26
C ALA A 117 21.04 -7.75 1.47
N PRO A 118 21.02 -7.22 2.70
CA PRO A 118 20.38 -5.94 2.97
C PRO A 118 20.96 -4.88 2.02
N LYS A 119 20.09 -4.09 1.39
CA LYS A 119 20.53 -2.99 0.52
C LYS A 119 21.52 -2.12 1.31
N PRO A 120 22.71 -1.81 0.77
CA PRO A 120 23.62 -0.91 1.44
C PRO A 120 22.87 0.40 1.69
N ARG A 121 22.78 0.81 2.96
CA ARG A 121 22.31 2.15 3.30
C ARG A 121 23.20 3.09 2.49
N ARG A 122 22.62 3.84 1.55
CA ARG A 122 23.30 4.98 0.91
C ARG A 122 23.93 5.74 2.05
N ARG A 123 25.26 5.79 2.13
CA ARG A 123 25.95 6.65 3.08
C ARG A 123 25.45 8.04 2.73
N ALA A 124 24.53 8.55 3.55
CA ALA A 124 24.19 9.97 3.52
C ALA A 124 25.52 10.71 3.59
N GLU A 125 25.70 11.58 2.62
CA GLU A 125 26.95 12.24 2.32
C GLU A 125 27.53 12.83 3.60
N ARG A 126 28.77 12.43 3.86
CA ARG A 126 29.65 13.17 4.76
C ARG A 126 29.90 14.51 4.08
N GLU A 127 29.61 15.60 4.77
CA GLU A 127 30.44 16.81 4.88
C GLU A 127 29.66 17.85 5.70
N ALA A 128 29.97 17.88 6.99
CA ALA A 128 29.81 19.02 7.87
C ALA A 128 31.22 19.52 8.20
#